data_AF-A0A261FPR3-F1
#
_entry.id   AF-A0A261FPR3-F1
#
_cell.length_a   1.000
_cell.length_b   1.000
_cell.length_c   1.000
_cell.angle_alpha   90.00
_cell.angle_beta   90.00
_cell.angle_gamma   90.00
#
_symmetry.space_group_name_H-M   'P 1'
#
loop_
_entity.id
_entity.type
_entity.pdbx_description
1 polymer ?
#
loop_
_entity_poly.entity_id
_entity_poly.type
_entity_poly.pdbx_seq_one_letter_code
_entity_poly.pdbx_strand_id
1 'polypeptide(L)'
;MADEDFAEWAMTYSQRTNRSLAGSRLRPEREQPTAVFRNAAVQWGVTVSADADDDDGVDAGADVDTEGTASIALGVRDVQDARTLSGKDAIDYAERYMPVMRTLMAELRSGTDFNGLRIAVCLVLEPKTAVLLRQLKAAGALVGVFADPSETDQRVADQLRREGITVEADARWTAEQAQAGALRLLDTIAPHIIIDDGASFARLAAAKRPALLDGLIGVAEETTSGVRAFQAMQDAGALTFPVVAVNDSVLKTGFDNAHGTGETCVTTMQQLLGAHCFRDASVTVIGYGPVGRGFALRVRALGANVTICDTDPVAALKAVFDGFDARDIDEAVIDADIAVSATGVRHTITVEHMRLMRERAVLSVIGGIANEIALDDIPGFHHDNTQPVSAIVVPDGPTLTLLAQGDGVNYTAGGGNPIEIMDLSFAVQISAVHHLLAHRSGQHRLPPQVHRLSAASDRHIAAIALRTRGLSASHATADNGYDWRLTRFDDTV
;
A
#
# COMPACT_ATOMS: atom_id res chain seq x y z
N MET A 1 4.77 30.52 7.94
CA MET A 1 4.79 30.61 6.45
C MET A 1 4.69 29.25 5.77
N ALA A 2 5.22 28.14 6.32
CA ALA A 2 4.90 26.79 5.82
C ALA A 2 3.46 26.34 6.19
N ASP A 3 2.91 26.88 7.28
CA ASP A 3 1.61 26.51 7.84
C ASP A 3 0.40 27.06 7.04
N GLU A 4 0.66 27.78 5.93
CA GLU A 4 -0.35 28.30 5.01
C GLU A 4 -0.40 27.54 3.67
N ASP A 5 0.63 26.76 3.34
CA ASP A 5 0.73 26.01 2.08
C ASP A 5 0.47 24.52 2.29
N PHE A 6 -0.63 24.04 1.73
CA PHE A 6 -1.05 22.65 1.88
C PHE A 6 -0.09 21.67 1.19
N ALA A 7 0.52 22.05 0.06
CA ALA A 7 1.40 21.15 -0.70
C ALA A 7 2.68 20.83 0.10
N GLU A 8 3.38 21.87 0.56
CA GLU A 8 4.56 21.71 1.43
C GLU A 8 4.22 21.02 2.75
N TRP A 9 3.08 21.37 3.37
CA TRP A 9 2.63 20.74 4.60
C TRP A 9 2.33 19.25 4.41
N ALA A 10 1.58 18.87 3.37
CA ALA A 10 1.21 17.48 3.11
C ALA A 10 2.43 16.63 2.79
N MET A 11 3.33 17.13 1.95
CA MET A 11 4.62 16.50 1.66
C MET A 11 5.42 16.31 2.94
N THR A 12 5.61 17.38 3.73
CA THR A 12 6.45 17.33 4.94
C THR A 12 5.86 16.40 5.99
N TYR A 13 4.55 16.49 6.27
CA TYR A 13 3.89 15.65 7.25
C TYR A 13 3.97 14.17 6.85
N SER A 14 3.54 13.85 5.62
CA SER A 14 3.56 12.47 5.09
C SER A 14 4.97 11.88 5.11
N GLN A 15 5.97 12.58 4.59
CA GLN A 15 7.33 12.04 4.46
C GLN A 15 8.07 11.94 5.80
N ARG A 16 7.80 12.83 6.76
CA ARG A 16 8.40 12.75 8.09
C ARG A 16 7.75 11.66 8.94
N THR A 17 6.43 11.49 8.85
CA THR A 17 5.71 10.60 9.78
C THR A 17 5.40 9.23 9.21
N ASN A 18 5.33 9.11 7.88
CA ASN A 18 4.72 7.97 7.18
C ASN A 18 3.29 7.66 7.67
N ARG A 19 2.54 8.70 8.07
CA ARG A 19 1.14 8.60 8.52
C ARG A 19 0.19 9.10 7.45
N SER A 20 -1.04 8.56 7.46
CA SER A 20 -2.04 8.94 6.47
C SER A 20 -2.65 10.30 6.77
N LEU A 21 -2.82 11.11 5.73
CA LEU A 21 -3.60 12.33 5.77
C LEU A 21 -5.11 12.03 5.61
N ALA A 22 -5.47 11.10 4.73
CA ALA A 22 -6.85 10.69 4.56
C ALA A 22 -7.44 10.08 5.86
N GLY A 23 -8.64 10.50 6.24
CA GLY A 23 -9.31 10.02 7.45
C GLY A 23 -8.74 10.58 8.76
N SER A 24 -7.79 11.51 8.67
CA SER A 24 -7.23 12.22 9.83
C SER A 24 -8.07 13.44 10.22
N ARG A 25 -7.84 13.94 11.44
CA ARG A 25 -8.42 15.20 11.92
C ARG A 25 -7.31 16.20 12.22
N LEU A 26 -7.35 17.33 11.53
CA LEU A 26 -6.47 18.46 11.79
C LEU A 26 -7.11 19.38 12.82
N ARG A 27 -6.45 19.54 13.98
CA ARG A 27 -6.83 20.47 15.04
C ARG A 27 -5.85 21.64 15.08
N PRO A 28 -6.23 22.84 14.60
CA PRO A 28 -5.36 23.99 14.69
C PRO A 28 -5.19 24.44 16.14
N GLU A 29 -3.96 24.42 16.66
CA GLU A 29 -3.69 24.75 18.08
C GLU A 29 -3.78 26.26 18.39
N ARG A 30 -3.48 27.13 17.42
CA ARG A 30 -3.38 28.60 17.63
C ARG A 30 -3.80 29.45 16.43
N GLU A 31 -3.49 29.01 15.22
CA GLU A 31 -3.83 29.72 13.98
C GLU A 31 -4.72 28.85 13.10
N GLN A 32 -5.77 29.45 12.56
CA GLN A 32 -6.68 28.78 11.64
C GLN A 32 -6.03 28.68 10.25
N PRO A 33 -6.08 27.51 9.59
CA PRO A 33 -5.58 27.39 8.22
C PRO A 33 -6.39 28.28 7.28
N THR A 34 -5.74 28.75 6.21
CA THR A 34 -6.39 29.53 5.16
C THR A 34 -7.52 28.74 4.50
N ALA A 35 -8.47 29.43 3.86
CA ALA A 35 -9.55 28.77 3.12
C ALA A 35 -9.02 27.87 1.99
N VAL A 36 -7.92 28.28 1.32
CA VAL A 36 -7.26 27.49 0.28
C VAL A 36 -6.69 26.20 0.86
N PHE A 37 -5.95 26.30 1.97
CA PHE A 37 -5.45 25.12 2.68
C PHE A 37 -6.59 24.19 3.09
N ARG A 38 -7.63 24.74 3.74
CA ARG A 38 -8.77 23.96 4.23
C ARG A 38 -9.45 23.20 3.09
N ASN A 39 -9.64 23.84 1.95
CA ASN A 39 -10.25 23.21 0.78
C ASN A 39 -9.40 22.06 0.25
N ALA A 40 -8.08 22.26 0.11
CA ALA A 40 -7.17 21.20 -0.34
C ALA A 40 -7.12 20.03 0.66
N ALA A 41 -7.07 20.33 1.97
CA ALA A 41 -7.11 19.33 3.04
C ALA A 41 -8.39 18.48 3.00
N VAL A 42 -9.56 19.11 2.84
CA VAL A 42 -10.83 18.39 2.71
C VAL A 42 -10.87 17.51 1.45
N GLN A 43 -10.31 17.98 0.33
CA GLN A 43 -10.22 17.17 -0.89
C GLN A 43 -9.27 15.96 -0.73
N TRP A 44 -8.33 16.02 0.20
CA TRP A 44 -7.46 14.90 0.60
C TRP A 44 -8.08 14.01 1.69
N GLY A 45 -9.31 14.31 2.12
CA GLY A 45 -10.01 13.53 3.16
C GLY A 45 -9.57 13.87 4.59
N VAL A 46 -8.96 15.03 4.81
CA VAL A 46 -8.63 15.56 6.14
C VAL A 46 -9.84 16.34 6.67
N THR A 47 -10.27 16.02 7.89
CA THR A 47 -11.28 16.82 8.59
C THR A 47 -10.60 17.98 9.31
N VAL A 48 -10.99 19.23 9.02
CA VAL A 48 -10.44 20.42 9.68
C VAL A 48 -11.45 20.96 10.69
N SER A 49 -11.18 20.77 11.99
CA SER A 49 -12.05 21.28 13.07
C SER A 49 -12.18 22.82 13.02
N ALA A 50 -13.34 23.34 13.41
CA ALA A 50 -13.60 24.78 13.47
C ALA A 50 -13.03 25.41 14.75
N ASP A 51 -13.08 24.72 15.88
CA ASP A 51 -12.61 25.22 17.18
C ASP A 51 -11.59 24.29 17.86
N ALA A 52 -10.69 24.87 18.66
CA ALA A 52 -9.77 24.14 19.53
C ALA A 52 -10.48 23.44 20.71
N ASP A 53 -11.69 23.90 21.04
CA ASP A 53 -12.51 23.48 22.18
C ASP A 53 -13.81 22.74 21.77
N ASP A 54 -14.00 22.39 20.48
CA ASP A 54 -15.12 21.55 20.04
C ASP A 54 -14.88 20.10 20.51
N ASP A 55 -15.20 19.86 21.77
CA ASP A 55 -15.52 18.54 22.29
C ASP A 55 -16.83 18.10 21.63
N ASP A 56 -16.72 17.34 20.53
CA ASP A 56 -17.83 16.76 19.76
C ASP A 56 -18.69 15.74 20.59
N GLY A 57 -18.77 15.90 21.92
CA GLY A 57 -19.57 15.06 22.81
C GLY A 57 -19.02 13.64 22.96
N VAL A 58 -17.74 13.43 22.67
CA VAL A 58 -17.04 12.18 22.98
C VAL A 58 -16.48 12.35 24.40
N ASP A 59 -17.31 12.02 25.39
CA ASP A 59 -17.04 12.06 26.83
C ASP A 59 -15.54 12.04 27.19
N ALA A 60 -14.97 13.23 27.42
CA ALA A 60 -13.62 13.44 27.92
C ALA A 60 -13.47 13.08 29.43
N GLY A 61 -14.46 12.42 30.02
CA GLY A 61 -14.55 12.07 31.43
C GLY A 61 -13.97 10.71 31.84
N ALA A 62 -13.35 9.98 30.94
CA ALA A 62 -12.56 8.78 31.27
C ALA A 62 -11.13 8.96 30.76
N ASP A 63 -10.14 8.56 31.55
CA ASP A 63 -8.74 8.34 31.13
C ASP A 63 -8.69 7.26 30.04
N VAL A 64 -9.24 7.57 28.87
CA VAL A 64 -9.17 6.76 27.66
C VAL A 64 -8.20 7.50 26.76
N ASP A 65 -7.01 6.95 26.69
CA ASP A 65 -5.98 7.24 25.70
C ASP A 65 -6.62 7.12 24.30
N THR A 66 -7.15 8.22 23.78
CA THR A 66 -7.81 8.29 22.47
C THR A 66 -6.75 8.45 21.38
N GLU A 67 -5.81 7.49 21.30
CA GLU A 67 -4.86 7.32 20.18
C GLU A 67 -5.56 6.95 18.84
N GLY A 68 -6.89 6.98 18.82
CA GLY A 68 -7.75 6.49 17.77
C GLY A 68 -8.00 7.44 16.62
N THR A 69 -8.58 8.61 16.88
CA THR A 69 -8.66 9.64 15.85
C THR A 69 -7.24 10.12 15.62
N ALA A 70 -6.67 9.87 14.44
CA ALA A 70 -5.36 10.39 14.06
C ALA A 70 -5.41 11.93 14.04
N SER A 71 -5.28 12.53 15.22
CA SER A 71 -5.09 13.96 15.36
C SER A 71 -3.73 14.27 14.75
N ILE A 72 -3.73 15.14 13.76
CA ILE A 72 -2.51 15.57 13.07
C ILE A 72 -2.26 17.04 13.35
N ALA A 73 -0.98 17.39 13.49
CA ALA A 73 -0.56 18.74 13.85
C ALA A 73 -0.48 19.63 12.60
N LEU A 74 -0.93 20.88 12.73
CA LEU A 74 -0.71 21.90 11.70
C LEU A 74 0.78 22.28 11.63
N GLY A 75 1.44 22.42 12.79
CA GLY A 75 2.87 22.71 12.87
C GLY A 75 3.73 21.49 12.55
N VAL A 76 4.18 21.37 11.30
CA VAL A 76 5.00 20.22 10.83
C VAL A 76 6.46 20.25 11.30
N ARG A 77 6.93 21.38 11.85
CA ARG A 77 8.34 21.55 12.26
C ARG A 77 8.74 20.68 13.44
N ASP A 78 7.84 20.54 14.40
CA ASP A 78 8.08 19.81 15.65
C ASP A 78 7.66 18.33 15.59
N VAL A 79 7.12 17.89 14.44
CA VAL A 79 6.73 16.51 14.23
C VAL A 79 7.97 15.62 14.11
N GLN A 80 8.00 14.52 14.88
CA GLN A 80 9.09 13.54 14.82
C GLN A 80 9.30 13.04 13.39
N ASP A 81 10.55 13.07 12.91
CA ASP A 81 10.92 12.42 11.66
C ASP A 81 11.20 10.94 11.93
N ALA A 82 10.33 10.07 11.44
CA ALA A 82 10.42 8.62 11.57
C ALA A 82 11.63 8.05 10.80
N ARG A 83 12.09 8.73 9.76
CA ARG A 83 13.24 8.30 8.94
C ARG A 83 14.56 8.40 9.72
N THR A 84 14.62 9.25 10.74
CA THR A 84 15.82 9.41 11.58
C THR A 84 15.83 8.51 12.82
N LEU A 85 14.75 7.77 13.08
CA LEU A 85 14.64 6.93 14.27
C LEU A 85 15.61 5.72 14.21
N SER A 86 15.92 5.14 15.36
CA SER A 86 16.57 3.83 15.39
C SER A 86 15.60 2.75 14.86
N GLY A 87 16.11 1.59 14.46
CA GLY A 87 15.24 0.48 14.03
C GLY A 87 14.19 0.12 15.08
N LYS A 88 14.57 0.09 16.36
CA LYS A 88 13.64 -0.15 17.47
C LYS A 88 12.57 0.95 17.56
N ASP A 89 13.00 2.21 17.61
CA ASP A 89 12.07 3.33 17.81
C ASP A 89 11.15 3.53 16.61
N ALA A 90 11.61 3.20 15.39
CA ALA A 90 10.79 3.22 14.19
C ALA A 90 9.68 2.15 14.24
N ILE A 91 10.00 0.92 14.68
CA ILE A 91 9.01 -0.15 14.83
C ILE A 91 8.01 0.21 15.94
N ASP A 92 8.49 0.70 17.08
CA ASP A 92 7.63 1.13 18.19
C ASP A 92 6.76 2.34 17.80
N TYR A 93 7.27 3.23 16.95
CA TYR A 93 6.49 4.32 16.38
C TYR A 93 5.36 3.79 15.50
N ALA A 94 5.65 2.84 14.60
CA ALA A 94 4.63 2.23 13.75
C ALA A 94 3.57 1.49 14.59
N GLU A 95 3.99 0.71 15.59
CA GLU A 95 3.09 -0.09 16.44
C GLU A 95 2.04 0.77 17.17
N ARG A 96 2.39 1.99 17.58
CA ARG A 96 1.44 2.94 18.20
C ARG A 96 0.27 3.30 17.27
N TYR A 97 0.52 3.39 15.97
CA TYR A 97 -0.49 3.76 14.98
C TYR A 97 -1.08 2.54 14.24
N MET A 98 -0.87 1.33 14.75
CA MET A 98 -1.44 0.09 14.22
C MET A 98 -2.38 -0.63 15.22
N PRO A 99 -3.43 0.05 15.75
CA PRO A 99 -4.29 -0.54 16.77
C PRO A 99 -5.20 -1.64 16.21
N VAL A 100 -5.56 -1.64 14.92
CA VAL A 100 -6.54 -2.58 14.34
C VAL A 100 -5.99 -3.99 14.34
N MET A 101 -4.79 -4.17 13.79
CA MET A 101 -4.09 -5.44 13.75
C MET A 101 -3.85 -5.98 15.16
N ARG A 102 -3.44 -5.12 16.10
CA ARG A 102 -3.23 -5.48 17.51
C ARG A 102 -4.52 -5.99 18.16
N THR A 103 -5.64 -5.28 17.99
CA THR A 103 -6.94 -5.69 18.53
C THR A 103 -7.41 -7.00 17.91
N LEU A 104 -7.30 -7.14 16.59
CA LEU A 104 -7.68 -8.36 15.88
C LEU A 104 -6.85 -9.56 16.34
N MET A 105 -5.52 -9.41 16.46
CA MET A 105 -4.65 -10.48 16.94
C MET A 105 -5.00 -10.90 18.37
N ALA A 106 -5.34 -9.96 19.25
CA ALA A 106 -5.78 -10.29 20.61
C ALA A 106 -7.08 -11.13 20.61
N GLU A 107 -8.05 -10.77 19.76
CA GLU A 107 -9.30 -11.53 19.61
C GLU A 107 -9.04 -12.94 19.07
N LEU A 108 -8.26 -13.08 17.99
CA LEU A 108 -7.98 -14.35 17.33
C LEU A 108 -7.20 -15.32 18.24
N ARG A 109 -6.27 -14.81 19.05
CA ARG A 109 -5.48 -15.62 19.99
C ARG A 109 -6.31 -16.26 21.09
N SER A 110 -7.50 -15.78 21.38
CA SER A 110 -8.40 -16.42 22.34
C SER A 110 -9.01 -17.73 21.82
N GLY A 111 -9.14 -17.87 20.49
CA GLY A 111 -9.79 -19.00 19.84
C GLY A 111 -8.86 -19.85 18.96
N THR A 112 -7.64 -19.38 18.69
CA THR A 112 -6.72 -20.00 17.75
C THR A 112 -5.34 -20.19 18.37
N ASP A 113 -4.83 -21.42 18.25
CA ASP A 113 -3.47 -21.76 18.66
C ASP A 113 -2.48 -21.53 17.52
N PHE A 114 -1.63 -20.51 17.68
CA PHE A 114 -0.54 -20.19 16.75
C PHE A 114 0.78 -20.88 17.14
N ASN A 115 0.84 -21.60 18.26
CA ASN A 115 2.09 -22.20 18.74
C ASN A 115 2.64 -23.23 17.74
N GLY A 116 3.92 -23.06 17.39
CA GLY A 116 4.60 -23.95 16.44
C GLY A 116 4.16 -23.80 14.98
N LEU A 117 3.26 -22.85 14.68
CA LEU A 117 2.98 -22.45 13.31
C LEU A 117 4.24 -21.80 12.72
N ARG A 118 4.71 -22.27 11.56
CA ARG A 118 5.90 -21.73 10.89
C ARG A 118 5.44 -20.87 9.73
N ILE A 119 5.78 -19.58 9.75
CA ILE A 119 5.34 -18.60 8.76
C ILE A 119 6.57 -17.97 8.13
N ALA A 120 6.65 -18.04 6.80
CA ALA A 120 7.61 -17.26 6.04
C ALA A 120 6.87 -16.04 5.45
N VAL A 121 7.46 -14.86 5.61
CA VAL A 121 6.92 -13.59 5.12
C VAL A 121 7.84 -13.08 4.02
N CYS A 122 7.28 -12.81 2.84
CA CYS A 122 7.94 -12.13 1.73
C CYS A 122 7.14 -10.87 1.42
N LEU A 123 7.56 -9.76 2.00
CA LEU A 123 6.94 -8.44 1.89
C LEU A 123 8.06 -7.39 1.94
N VAL A 124 7.77 -6.15 1.55
CA VAL A 124 8.65 -5.01 1.83
C VAL A 124 8.99 -4.98 3.33
N LEU A 125 10.28 -4.97 3.67
CA LEU A 125 10.75 -5.04 5.05
C LEU A 125 10.94 -3.64 5.63
N GLU A 126 9.87 -3.16 6.25
CA GLU A 126 9.76 -1.82 6.84
C GLU A 126 9.21 -1.89 8.28
N PRO A 127 9.14 -0.75 9.03
CA PRO A 127 8.71 -0.78 10.41
C PRO A 127 7.34 -1.44 10.63
N LYS A 128 6.41 -1.26 9.70
CA LYS A 128 5.04 -1.78 9.72
C LYS A 128 5.03 -3.32 9.61
N THR A 129 5.82 -3.87 8.67
CA THR A 129 6.03 -5.32 8.49
C THR A 129 6.66 -5.96 9.74
N ALA A 130 7.57 -5.24 10.41
CA ALA A 130 8.14 -5.71 11.66
C ALA A 130 7.09 -5.81 12.79
N VAL A 131 6.08 -4.93 12.82
CA VAL A 131 4.95 -5.06 13.78
C VAL A 131 4.19 -6.36 13.51
N LEU A 132 3.87 -6.68 12.24
CA LEU A 132 3.23 -7.95 11.88
C LEU A 132 4.06 -9.15 12.37
N LEU A 133 5.36 -9.17 12.10
CA LEU A 133 6.28 -10.24 12.53
C LEU A 133 6.32 -10.37 14.06
N ARG A 134 6.40 -9.25 14.78
CA ARG A 134 6.38 -9.23 16.26
C ARG A 134 5.07 -9.79 16.80
N GLN A 135 3.92 -9.42 16.24
CA GLN A 135 2.61 -9.90 16.69
C GLN A 135 2.44 -11.40 16.44
N LEU A 136 2.84 -11.91 15.27
CA LEU A 136 2.82 -13.34 14.96
C LEU A 136 3.75 -14.13 15.90
N LYS A 137 4.98 -13.63 16.12
CA LYS A 137 5.92 -14.24 17.08
C LYS A 137 5.36 -14.24 18.50
N ALA A 138 4.78 -13.14 18.96
CA ALA A 138 4.16 -13.02 20.28
C ALA A 138 2.94 -13.94 20.44
N ALA A 139 2.29 -14.34 19.35
CA ALA A 139 1.24 -15.35 19.32
C ALA A 139 1.75 -16.79 19.44
N GLY A 140 3.06 -17.02 19.31
CA GLY A 140 3.70 -18.35 19.41
C GLY A 140 4.17 -18.93 18.08
N ALA A 141 4.02 -18.21 16.98
CA ALA A 141 4.50 -18.64 15.67
C ALA A 141 6.04 -18.52 15.56
N LEU A 142 6.66 -19.46 14.85
CA LEU A 142 8.02 -19.30 14.33
C LEU A 142 7.94 -18.50 13.04
N VAL A 143 8.46 -17.29 13.04
CA VAL A 143 8.40 -16.39 11.88
C VAL A 143 9.79 -16.15 11.32
N GLY A 144 9.86 -16.05 9.99
CA GLY A 144 11.01 -15.54 9.29
C GLY A 144 10.60 -14.66 8.11
N VAL A 145 11.48 -13.75 7.72
CA VAL A 145 11.20 -12.78 6.65
C VAL A 145 12.31 -12.74 5.62
N PHE A 146 11.90 -12.63 4.36
CA PHE A 146 12.73 -12.31 3.21
C PHE A 146 12.16 -11.04 2.57
N ALA A 147 13.05 -10.20 2.05
CA ALA A 147 12.69 -9.05 1.23
C ALA A 147 13.83 -8.81 0.25
N ASP A 148 13.49 -8.30 -0.93
CA ASP A 148 14.51 -7.95 -1.91
C ASP A 148 15.33 -6.72 -1.45
N PRO A 149 16.54 -6.50 -2.01
CA PRO A 149 17.43 -5.45 -1.54
C PRO A 149 16.82 -4.04 -1.64
N SER A 150 16.06 -3.76 -2.71
CA SER A 150 15.35 -2.49 -2.91
C SER A 150 14.18 -2.29 -1.93
N GLU A 151 13.75 -3.35 -1.26
CA GLU A 151 12.57 -3.38 -0.38
C GLU A 151 12.96 -3.50 1.10
N THR A 152 14.25 -3.35 1.43
CA THR A 152 14.77 -3.60 2.77
C THR A 152 15.16 -2.31 3.50
N ASP A 153 14.43 -1.96 4.56
CA ASP A 153 14.96 -1.04 5.58
C ASP A 153 15.97 -1.79 6.47
N GLN A 154 17.26 -1.52 6.22
CA GLN A 154 18.35 -2.20 6.92
C GLN A 154 18.28 -2.02 8.45
N ARG A 155 17.78 -0.88 8.95
CA ARG A 155 17.67 -0.63 10.40
C ARG A 155 16.65 -1.58 11.03
N VAL A 156 15.56 -1.83 10.32
CA VAL A 156 14.49 -2.77 10.73
C VAL A 156 15.00 -4.20 10.66
N ALA A 157 15.63 -4.58 9.54
CA ALA A 157 16.23 -5.91 9.38
C ALA A 157 17.21 -6.25 10.51
N ASP A 158 18.11 -5.32 10.84
CA ASP A 158 19.07 -5.49 11.92
C ASP A 158 18.41 -5.57 13.30
N GLN A 159 17.35 -4.80 13.52
CA GLN A 159 16.60 -4.83 14.78
C GLN A 159 15.87 -6.16 14.98
N LEU A 160 15.19 -6.67 13.96
CA LEU A 160 14.49 -7.95 14.02
C LEU A 160 15.46 -9.13 14.27
N ARG A 161 16.67 -9.08 13.70
CA ARG A 161 17.73 -10.07 14.02
C ARG A 161 18.09 -10.06 15.50
N ARG A 162 18.25 -8.89 16.12
CA ARG A 162 18.53 -8.76 17.56
C ARG A 162 17.38 -9.30 18.41
N GLU A 163 16.16 -9.19 17.91
CA GLU A 163 14.95 -9.75 18.56
C GLU A 163 14.80 -11.26 18.32
N GLY A 164 15.74 -11.90 17.60
CA GLY A 164 15.72 -13.33 17.33
C GLY A 164 14.63 -13.75 16.35
N ILE A 165 14.29 -12.90 15.39
CA ILE A 165 13.52 -13.27 14.20
C ILE A 165 14.52 -13.67 13.11
N THR A 166 14.21 -14.72 12.34
CA THR A 166 15.03 -15.11 11.18
C THR A 166 14.83 -14.09 10.07
N VAL A 167 15.90 -13.41 9.65
CA VAL A 167 15.84 -12.35 8.63
C VAL A 167 16.85 -12.63 7.52
N GLU A 168 16.34 -12.96 6.35
CA GLU A 168 17.08 -13.12 5.10
C GLU A 168 16.80 -11.91 4.19
N ALA A 169 17.27 -10.74 4.58
CA ALA A 169 17.12 -9.50 3.83
C ALA A 169 18.30 -8.55 4.10
N ASP A 170 18.88 -7.94 3.07
CA ASP A 170 19.93 -6.93 3.20
C ASP A 170 19.89 -6.00 1.99
N ALA A 171 19.84 -4.69 2.24
CA ALA A 171 19.73 -3.68 1.20
C ALA A 171 20.95 -3.61 0.26
N ARG A 172 22.04 -4.31 0.61
CA ARG A 172 23.31 -4.31 -0.14
C ARG A 172 23.52 -5.59 -0.94
N TRP A 173 22.57 -6.53 -0.91
CA TRP A 173 22.70 -7.79 -1.63
C TRP A 173 22.63 -7.62 -3.15
N THR A 174 23.38 -8.45 -3.87
CA THR A 174 23.15 -8.68 -5.31
C THR A 174 21.92 -9.57 -5.50
N ALA A 175 21.39 -9.62 -6.73
CA ALA A 175 20.27 -10.49 -7.07
C ALA A 175 20.55 -11.97 -6.73
N GLU A 176 21.78 -12.45 -6.95
CA GLU A 176 22.18 -13.82 -6.61
C GLU A 176 22.19 -14.06 -5.10
N GLN A 177 22.64 -13.07 -4.33
CA GLN A 177 22.63 -13.14 -2.86
C GLN A 177 21.21 -13.14 -2.30
N ALA A 178 20.33 -12.30 -2.87
CA ALA A 178 18.91 -12.24 -2.53
C ALA A 178 18.22 -13.58 -2.83
N GLN A 179 18.40 -14.12 -4.04
CA GLN A 179 17.86 -15.44 -4.40
C GLN A 179 18.37 -16.55 -3.47
N ALA A 180 19.65 -16.52 -3.09
CA ALA A 180 20.20 -17.47 -2.13
C ALA A 180 19.59 -17.29 -0.73
N GLY A 181 19.32 -16.05 -0.30
CA GLY A 181 18.62 -15.72 0.95
C GLY A 181 17.19 -16.23 0.98
N ALA A 182 16.43 -16.03 -0.09
CA ALA A 182 15.07 -16.57 -0.22
C ALA A 182 15.04 -18.09 -0.04
N LEU A 183 15.95 -18.81 -0.70
CA LEU A 183 16.08 -20.26 -0.55
C LEU A 183 16.49 -20.68 0.86
N ARG A 184 17.41 -19.95 1.51
CA ARG A 184 17.80 -20.21 2.91
C ARG A 184 16.63 -20.01 3.86
N LEU A 185 15.79 -18.99 3.64
CA LEU A 185 14.61 -18.77 4.48
C LEU A 185 13.63 -19.94 4.38
N LEU A 186 13.34 -20.40 3.14
CA LEU A 186 12.51 -21.57 2.90
C LEU A 186 13.04 -22.81 3.64
N ASP A 187 14.35 -23.05 3.53
CA ASP A 187 15.00 -24.21 4.16
C ASP A 187 15.02 -24.09 5.70
N THR A 188 15.16 -22.88 6.25
CA THR A 188 15.23 -22.64 7.69
C THR A 188 13.86 -22.67 8.36
N ILE A 189 12.86 -22.06 7.73
CA ILE A 189 11.50 -21.94 8.29
C ILE A 189 10.66 -23.17 7.97
N ALA A 190 10.87 -23.81 6.81
CA ALA A 190 10.04 -24.89 6.30
C ALA A 190 8.54 -24.57 6.48
N PRO A 191 8.04 -23.48 5.83
CA PRO A 191 6.82 -22.81 6.23
C PRO A 191 5.57 -23.69 6.09
N HIS A 192 4.68 -23.56 7.08
CA HIS A 192 3.29 -24.01 6.95
C HIS A 192 2.45 -22.98 6.20
N ILE A 193 2.74 -21.69 6.36
CA ILE A 193 2.04 -20.62 5.66
C ILE A 193 3.09 -19.67 5.08
N ILE A 194 2.86 -19.21 3.86
CA ILE A 194 3.62 -18.13 3.24
C ILE A 194 2.71 -16.90 3.17
N ILE A 195 3.18 -15.77 3.67
CA ILE A 195 2.62 -14.45 3.37
C ILE A 195 3.49 -13.89 2.24
N ASP A 196 2.90 -13.62 1.08
CA ASP A 196 3.62 -13.30 -0.15
C ASP A 196 3.12 -11.98 -0.76
N ASP A 197 4.05 -11.30 -1.44
CA ASP A 197 3.81 -10.11 -2.24
C ASP A 197 4.33 -10.38 -3.66
N GLY A 198 3.41 -10.49 -4.62
CA GLY A 198 3.75 -10.66 -6.03
C GLY A 198 3.95 -12.12 -6.45
N ALA A 199 3.56 -13.08 -5.61
CA ALA A 199 3.66 -14.54 -5.82
C ALA A 199 5.08 -15.09 -6.05
N SER A 200 6.12 -14.27 -5.92
CA SER A 200 7.48 -14.63 -6.34
C SER A 200 8.07 -15.72 -5.44
N PHE A 201 7.84 -15.61 -4.12
CA PHE A 201 8.46 -16.47 -3.13
C PHE A 201 7.79 -17.84 -3.04
N ALA A 202 6.47 -17.91 -3.07
CA ALA A 202 5.75 -19.18 -3.10
C ALA A 202 5.98 -19.93 -4.42
N ARG A 203 6.07 -19.23 -5.56
CA ARG A 203 6.44 -19.86 -6.84
C ARG A 203 7.88 -20.37 -6.83
N LEU A 204 8.81 -19.63 -6.20
CA LEU A 204 10.17 -20.10 -5.99
C LEU A 204 10.20 -21.38 -5.13
N ALA A 205 9.41 -21.42 -4.06
CA ALA A 205 9.27 -22.62 -3.21
C ALA A 205 8.76 -23.81 -4.02
N ALA A 206 7.71 -23.64 -4.82
CA ALA A 206 7.18 -24.70 -5.67
C ALA A 206 8.19 -25.19 -6.71
N ALA A 207 8.95 -24.27 -7.32
CA ALA A 207 9.92 -24.60 -8.36
C ALA A 207 11.22 -25.22 -7.84
N LYS A 208 11.72 -24.79 -6.67
CA LYS A 208 13.06 -25.12 -6.17
C LYS A 208 13.07 -25.97 -4.91
N ARG A 209 11.95 -26.05 -4.19
CA ARG A 209 11.78 -26.81 -2.94
C ARG A 209 10.42 -27.54 -2.91
N PRO A 210 10.07 -28.35 -3.93
CA PRO A 210 8.75 -28.98 -4.00
C PRO A 210 8.40 -29.85 -2.79
N ALA A 211 9.39 -30.45 -2.13
CA ALA A 211 9.18 -31.25 -0.91
C ALA A 211 8.63 -30.42 0.28
N LEU A 212 8.84 -29.10 0.30
CA LEU A 212 8.27 -28.24 1.35
C LEU A 212 6.76 -28.06 1.19
N LEU A 213 6.22 -28.27 -0.03
CA LEU A 213 4.80 -28.10 -0.30
C LEU A 213 3.93 -29.14 0.44
N ASP A 214 4.49 -30.30 0.80
CA ASP A 214 3.77 -31.34 1.55
C ASP A 214 3.32 -30.85 2.93
N GLY A 215 4.08 -29.92 3.53
CA GLY A 215 3.77 -29.28 4.80
C GLY A 215 3.05 -27.94 4.68
N LEU A 216 2.85 -27.43 3.46
CA LEU A 216 2.27 -26.12 3.23
C LEU A 216 0.74 -26.19 3.39
N ILE A 217 0.22 -25.41 4.34
CA ILE A 217 -1.22 -25.17 4.54
C ILE A 217 -1.75 -24.28 3.42
N GLY A 218 -1.03 -23.21 3.06
CA GLY A 218 -1.39 -22.32 1.96
C GLY A 218 -0.60 -21.01 1.93
N VAL A 219 -1.01 -20.12 1.03
CA VAL A 219 -0.39 -18.81 0.79
C VAL A 219 -1.42 -17.70 1.00
N ALA A 220 -1.03 -16.59 1.62
CA ALA A 220 -1.81 -15.36 1.64
C ALA A 220 -1.10 -14.33 0.73
N GLU A 221 -1.78 -13.90 -0.33
CA GLU A 221 -1.18 -13.10 -1.41
C GLU A 221 -1.75 -11.67 -1.43
N GLU A 222 -0.88 -10.68 -1.27
CA GLU A 222 -1.24 -9.27 -1.05
C GLU A 222 -1.57 -8.48 -2.31
N THR A 223 -1.01 -8.85 -3.47
CA THR A 223 -1.08 -7.99 -4.67
C THR A 223 -1.91 -8.54 -5.80
N THR A 224 -2.48 -7.62 -6.58
CA THR A 224 -3.27 -7.94 -7.78
C THR A 224 -2.46 -8.79 -8.76
N SER A 225 -1.18 -8.47 -8.94
CA SER A 225 -0.26 -9.17 -9.83
C SER A 225 0.01 -10.60 -9.36
N GLY A 226 0.27 -10.79 -8.07
CA GLY A 226 0.45 -12.11 -7.47
C GLY A 226 -0.82 -12.96 -7.56
N VAL A 227 -2.00 -12.41 -7.24
CA VAL A 227 -3.29 -13.10 -7.38
C VAL A 227 -3.53 -13.53 -8.84
N ARG A 228 -3.27 -12.65 -9.82
CA ARG A 228 -3.38 -12.98 -11.25
C ARG A 228 -2.43 -14.12 -11.65
N ALA A 229 -1.21 -14.14 -11.11
CA ALA A 229 -0.25 -15.21 -11.37
C ALA A 229 -0.75 -16.56 -10.84
N PHE A 230 -1.31 -16.60 -9.62
CA PHE A 230 -1.91 -17.82 -9.07
C PHE A 230 -3.19 -18.24 -9.78
N GLN A 231 -4.02 -17.29 -10.23
CA GLN A 231 -5.19 -17.60 -11.05
C GLN A 231 -4.78 -18.26 -12.37
N ALA A 232 -3.76 -17.73 -13.04
CA ALA A 232 -3.21 -18.36 -14.25
C ALA A 232 -2.66 -19.78 -13.98
N MET A 233 -2.03 -20.00 -12.82
CA MET A 233 -1.61 -21.34 -12.40
C MET A 233 -2.79 -22.27 -12.14
N GLN A 234 -3.87 -21.77 -11.53
CA GLN A 234 -5.10 -22.53 -11.30
C GLN A 234 -5.74 -22.94 -12.63
N ASP A 235 -5.89 -22.00 -13.56
CA ASP A 235 -6.50 -22.24 -14.87
C ASP A 235 -5.68 -23.24 -15.71
N ALA A 236 -4.36 -23.24 -15.52
CA ALA A 236 -3.44 -24.22 -16.11
C ALA A 236 -3.39 -25.58 -15.37
N GLY A 237 -4.11 -25.74 -14.26
CA GLY A 237 -4.07 -26.95 -13.42
C GLY A 237 -2.74 -27.18 -12.69
N ALA A 238 -1.91 -26.15 -12.56
CA ALA A 238 -0.57 -26.18 -11.96
C ALA A 238 -0.56 -25.75 -10.48
N LEU A 239 -1.64 -25.18 -9.96
CA LEU A 239 -1.75 -24.78 -8.55
C LEU A 239 -1.98 -26.00 -7.65
N THR A 240 -1.11 -26.21 -6.66
CA THR A 240 -1.10 -27.41 -5.80
C THR A 240 -1.40 -27.13 -4.33
N PHE A 241 -1.61 -25.87 -3.96
CA PHE A 241 -1.91 -25.43 -2.60
C PHE A 241 -2.96 -24.30 -2.64
N PRO A 242 -3.73 -24.08 -1.56
CA PRO A 242 -4.71 -22.99 -1.51
C PRO A 242 -3.99 -21.65 -1.39
N VAL A 243 -4.56 -20.64 -2.05
CA VAL A 243 -4.13 -19.24 -1.99
C VAL A 243 -5.31 -18.42 -1.51
N VAL A 244 -5.12 -17.58 -0.49
CA VAL A 244 -6.11 -16.56 -0.10
C VAL A 244 -5.69 -15.24 -0.72
N ALA A 245 -6.51 -14.73 -1.63
CA ALA A 245 -6.33 -13.44 -2.29
C ALA A 245 -6.67 -12.31 -1.32
N VAL A 246 -5.66 -11.84 -0.57
CA VAL A 246 -5.80 -10.71 0.37
C VAL A 246 -6.09 -9.41 -0.39
N ASN A 247 -5.50 -9.26 -1.58
CA ASN A 247 -5.75 -8.13 -2.46
C ASN A 247 -7.24 -7.90 -2.80
N ASP A 248 -8.05 -8.96 -2.83
CA ASP A 248 -9.47 -8.89 -3.23
C ASP A 248 -10.37 -8.37 -2.10
N SER A 249 -9.84 -8.13 -0.90
CA SER A 249 -10.56 -7.45 0.18
C SER A 249 -10.86 -6.00 -0.19
N VAL A 250 -12.08 -5.54 0.13
CA VAL A 250 -12.44 -4.13 -0.04
C VAL A 250 -11.61 -3.20 0.86
N LEU A 251 -11.05 -3.73 1.94
CA LEU A 251 -10.14 -2.99 2.81
C LEU A 251 -8.76 -2.80 2.18
N LYS A 252 -8.40 -3.62 1.21
CA LYS A 252 -7.19 -3.44 0.41
C LYS A 252 -7.48 -2.51 -0.77
N THR A 253 -8.40 -2.86 -1.66
CA THR A 253 -8.64 -2.04 -2.87
C THR A 253 -9.22 -0.66 -2.56
N GLY A 254 -10.09 -0.57 -1.54
CA GLY A 254 -10.78 0.66 -1.17
C GLY A 254 -9.97 1.60 -0.27
N PHE A 255 -8.91 1.13 0.38
CA PHE A 255 -8.11 1.93 1.31
C PHE A 255 -6.63 1.93 0.94
N ASP A 256 -5.98 0.78 0.85
CA ASP A 256 -4.57 0.68 0.43
C ASP A 256 -4.33 1.34 -0.92
N ASN A 257 -4.99 0.84 -1.96
CA ASN A 257 -4.77 1.33 -3.32
C ASN A 257 -5.31 2.76 -3.49
N ALA A 258 -6.52 3.03 -3.00
CA ALA A 258 -7.22 4.31 -3.23
C ALA A 258 -6.70 5.46 -2.36
N HIS A 259 -6.31 5.16 -1.12
CA HIS A 259 -5.84 6.16 -0.17
C HIS A 259 -4.35 6.06 0.12
N GLY A 260 -3.78 4.88 0.33
CA GLY A 260 -2.35 4.71 0.63
C GLY A 260 -1.45 5.03 -0.56
N THR A 261 -1.55 4.25 -1.64
CA THR A 261 -0.65 4.37 -2.80
C THR A 261 -0.82 5.72 -3.48
N GLY A 262 -2.07 6.11 -3.77
CA GLY A 262 -2.35 7.40 -4.40
C GLY A 262 -1.81 8.60 -3.63
N GLU A 263 -1.78 8.57 -2.29
CA GLU A 263 -1.24 9.64 -1.45
C GLU A 263 0.28 9.65 -1.37
N THR A 264 0.86 8.48 -1.16
CA THR A 264 2.30 8.34 -0.96
C THR A 264 3.08 8.54 -2.25
N CYS A 265 2.54 8.13 -3.40
CA CYS A 265 3.12 8.48 -4.70
C CYS A 265 3.19 10.01 -4.90
N VAL A 266 2.11 10.73 -4.59
CA VAL A 266 2.07 12.21 -4.73
C VAL A 266 3.07 12.88 -3.80
N THR A 267 3.15 12.47 -2.53
CA THR A 267 4.07 13.09 -1.56
C THR A 267 5.53 12.71 -1.81
N THR A 268 5.82 11.52 -2.31
CA THR A 268 7.18 11.14 -2.71
C THR A 268 7.62 11.90 -3.96
N MET A 269 6.74 12.06 -4.96
CA MET A 269 7.04 12.89 -6.13
C MET A 269 7.29 14.35 -5.76
N GLN A 270 6.54 14.92 -4.82
CA GLN A 270 6.81 16.26 -4.26
C GLN A 270 8.19 16.31 -3.58
N GLN A 271 8.60 15.27 -2.84
CA GLN A 271 9.93 15.23 -2.25
C GLN A 271 11.06 15.20 -3.29
N LEU A 272 10.86 14.47 -4.39
CA LEU A 272 11.87 14.31 -5.45
C LEU A 272 11.95 15.53 -6.39
N LEU A 273 10.80 16.13 -6.72
CA LEU A 273 10.68 17.18 -7.73
C LEU A 273 10.47 18.59 -7.14
N GLY A 274 10.21 18.68 -5.85
CA GLY A 274 9.84 19.90 -5.14
C GLY A 274 8.34 19.94 -4.79
N ALA A 275 8.02 20.56 -3.64
CA ALA A 275 6.66 20.57 -3.06
C ALA A 275 5.56 21.06 -4.02
N HIS A 276 5.90 21.90 -4.99
CA HIS A 276 4.93 22.50 -5.91
C HIS A 276 4.98 21.90 -7.32
N CYS A 277 5.61 20.73 -7.51
CA CYS A 277 5.79 20.13 -8.85
C CYS A 277 4.49 19.88 -9.63
N PHE A 278 3.35 19.79 -8.94
CA PHE A 278 2.03 19.61 -9.56
C PHE A 278 1.28 20.92 -9.86
N ARG A 279 1.74 22.07 -9.35
CA ARG A 279 1.02 23.34 -9.53
C ARG A 279 1.06 23.74 -11.00
N ASP A 280 -0.12 23.92 -11.60
CA ASP A 280 -0.33 24.26 -13.01
C ASP A 280 0.23 23.23 -14.02
N ALA A 281 0.75 22.11 -13.55
CA ALA A 281 1.36 21.07 -14.38
C ALA A 281 0.30 20.26 -15.12
N SER A 282 0.60 19.88 -16.37
CA SER A 282 -0.21 18.93 -17.15
C SER A 282 0.19 17.50 -16.76
N VAL A 283 -0.72 16.80 -16.08
CA VAL A 283 -0.47 15.45 -15.54
C VAL A 283 -1.32 14.42 -16.26
N THR A 284 -0.67 13.49 -16.96
CA THR A 284 -1.34 12.37 -17.63
C THR A 284 -1.27 11.14 -16.75
N VAL A 285 -2.43 10.59 -16.37
CA VAL A 285 -2.56 9.38 -15.55
C VAL A 285 -3.11 8.26 -16.42
N ILE A 286 -2.33 7.19 -16.58
CA ILE A 286 -2.69 6.04 -17.42
C ILE A 286 -3.15 4.91 -16.50
N GLY A 287 -4.43 4.57 -16.58
CA GLY A 287 -5.14 3.67 -15.67
C GLY A 287 -5.92 4.44 -14.60
N TYR A 288 -7.24 4.28 -14.60
CA TYR A 288 -8.19 4.93 -13.67
C TYR A 288 -8.86 3.94 -12.71
N GLY A 289 -8.10 2.92 -12.32
CA GLY A 289 -8.43 2.07 -11.17
C GLY A 289 -8.28 2.81 -9.83
N PRO A 290 -8.40 2.10 -8.69
CA PRO A 290 -8.31 2.72 -7.36
C PRO A 290 -7.05 3.57 -7.14
N VAL A 291 -5.88 3.09 -7.58
CA VAL A 291 -4.60 3.82 -7.47
C VAL A 291 -4.61 5.10 -8.30
N GLY A 292 -4.86 4.99 -9.60
CA GLY A 292 -4.86 6.13 -10.51
C GLY A 292 -5.90 7.19 -10.14
N ARG A 293 -7.10 6.76 -9.73
CA ARG A 293 -8.14 7.66 -9.20
C ARG A 293 -7.69 8.36 -7.92
N GLY A 294 -7.11 7.63 -6.98
CA GLY A 294 -6.57 8.17 -5.72
C GLY A 294 -5.47 9.20 -5.93
N PHE A 295 -4.59 8.98 -6.92
CA PHE A 295 -3.54 9.90 -7.33
C PHE A 295 -4.12 11.15 -8.02
N ALA A 296 -4.99 10.97 -9.01
CA ALA A 296 -5.61 12.04 -9.80
C ALA A 296 -6.36 13.07 -8.95
N LEU A 297 -7.16 12.59 -7.98
CA LEU A 297 -7.91 13.46 -7.06
C LEU A 297 -6.98 14.33 -6.22
N ARG A 298 -5.84 13.78 -5.79
CA ARG A 298 -4.88 14.47 -4.93
C ARG A 298 -4.06 15.50 -5.68
N VAL A 299 -3.52 15.18 -6.86
CA VAL A 299 -2.75 16.14 -7.64
C VAL A 299 -3.62 17.28 -8.17
N ARG A 300 -4.90 17.03 -8.48
CA ARG A 300 -5.85 18.11 -8.80
C ARG A 300 -6.04 19.08 -7.63
N ALA A 301 -6.15 18.57 -6.41
CA ALA A 301 -6.23 19.41 -5.20
C ALA A 301 -4.94 20.24 -4.98
N LEU A 302 -3.82 19.82 -5.56
CA LEU A 302 -2.55 20.57 -5.58
C LEU A 302 -2.40 21.51 -6.79
N GLY A 303 -3.41 21.60 -7.66
CA GLY A 303 -3.45 22.52 -8.80
C GLY A 303 -3.03 21.94 -10.14
N ALA A 304 -2.94 20.60 -10.28
CA ALA A 304 -2.59 19.99 -11.56
C ALA A 304 -3.79 19.91 -12.52
N ASN A 305 -3.50 20.04 -13.82
CA ASN A 305 -4.42 19.80 -14.92
C ASN A 305 -4.33 18.32 -15.32
N VAL A 306 -5.30 17.51 -14.91
CA VAL A 306 -5.20 16.04 -15.04
C VAL A 306 -5.96 15.52 -16.26
N THR A 307 -5.29 14.73 -17.08
CA THR A 307 -5.87 13.95 -18.18
C THR A 307 -5.75 12.46 -17.87
N ILE A 308 -6.86 11.73 -18.01
CA ILE A 308 -6.94 10.30 -17.77
C ILE A 308 -6.89 9.54 -19.10
N CYS A 309 -6.10 8.48 -19.14
CA CYS A 309 -6.08 7.50 -20.23
C CYS A 309 -6.48 6.14 -19.66
N ASP A 310 -7.52 5.50 -20.19
CA ASP A 310 -7.89 4.14 -19.79
C ASP A 310 -8.46 3.38 -20.99
N THR A 311 -8.12 2.09 -21.08
CA THR A 311 -8.66 1.19 -22.11
C THR A 311 -10.12 0.79 -21.83
N ASP A 312 -10.57 0.88 -20.57
CA ASP A 312 -11.97 0.67 -20.22
C ASP A 312 -12.77 1.98 -20.39
N PRO A 313 -13.71 2.03 -21.35
CA PRO A 313 -14.53 3.23 -21.56
C PRO A 313 -15.40 3.57 -20.34
N VAL A 314 -15.74 2.62 -19.48
CA VAL A 314 -16.48 2.90 -18.23
C VAL A 314 -15.58 3.63 -17.23
N ALA A 315 -14.32 3.21 -17.09
CA ALA A 315 -13.34 3.89 -16.25
C ALA A 315 -13.04 5.30 -16.77
N ALA A 316 -12.85 5.45 -18.09
CA ALA A 316 -12.66 6.76 -18.73
C ALA A 316 -13.89 7.67 -18.54
N LEU A 317 -15.11 7.15 -18.69
CA LEU A 317 -16.33 7.92 -18.45
C LEU A 317 -16.46 8.34 -16.97
N LYS A 318 -16.12 7.44 -16.03
CA LYS A 318 -16.08 7.77 -14.59
C LYS A 318 -15.12 8.93 -14.32
N ALA A 319 -13.95 8.95 -14.95
CA ALA A 319 -13.00 10.05 -14.83
C ALA A 319 -13.61 11.39 -15.27
N VAL A 320 -14.35 11.41 -16.38
CA VAL A 320 -15.06 12.62 -16.84
C VAL A 320 -16.08 13.10 -15.80
N PHE A 321 -16.86 12.18 -15.22
CA PHE A 321 -17.82 12.52 -14.17
C PHE A 321 -17.17 12.91 -12.84
N ASP A 322 -15.95 12.41 -12.57
CA ASP A 322 -15.12 12.87 -11.45
C ASP A 322 -14.47 14.24 -11.73
N GLY A 323 -14.61 14.80 -12.95
CA GLY A 323 -14.17 16.14 -13.34
C GLY A 323 -12.79 16.21 -13.97
N PHE A 324 -12.39 15.16 -14.70
CA PHE A 324 -11.12 15.07 -15.43
C PHE A 324 -11.35 15.03 -16.95
N ASP A 325 -10.34 15.43 -17.73
CA ASP A 325 -10.31 15.12 -19.16
C ASP A 325 -10.02 13.62 -19.34
N ALA A 326 -10.58 13.00 -20.38
CA ALA A 326 -10.25 11.65 -20.80
C ALA A 326 -9.86 11.64 -22.28
N ARG A 327 -8.68 11.11 -22.60
CA ARG A 327 -8.12 11.09 -23.96
C ARG A 327 -7.42 9.77 -24.25
N ASP A 328 -7.17 9.53 -25.53
CA ASP A 328 -6.24 8.48 -25.93
C ASP A 328 -4.82 8.84 -25.48
N ILE A 329 -4.02 7.81 -25.14
CA ILE A 329 -2.65 8.01 -24.66
C ILE A 329 -1.76 8.66 -25.72
N ASP A 330 -1.95 8.36 -27.00
CA ASP A 330 -1.18 8.92 -28.12
C ASP A 330 -1.33 10.44 -28.21
N GLU A 331 -2.47 10.97 -27.75
CA GLU A 331 -2.76 12.40 -27.73
C GLU A 331 -2.34 13.03 -26.40
N ALA A 332 -2.61 12.35 -25.27
CA ALA A 332 -2.43 12.91 -23.94
C ALA A 332 -0.95 13.11 -23.55
N VAL A 333 -0.04 12.26 -24.02
CA VAL A 333 1.38 12.33 -23.64
C VAL A 333 2.13 13.47 -24.34
N ILE A 334 1.62 13.98 -25.46
CA ILE A 334 2.22 15.08 -26.23
C ILE A 334 2.34 16.36 -25.39
N ASP A 335 1.33 16.61 -24.56
CA ASP A 335 1.24 17.83 -23.75
C ASP A 335 1.60 17.64 -22.27
N ALA A 336 1.98 16.43 -21.87
CA ALA A 336 2.24 16.08 -20.48
C ALA A 336 3.57 16.68 -19.99
N ASP A 337 3.53 17.36 -18.85
CA ASP A 337 4.72 17.69 -18.07
C ASP A 337 5.12 16.49 -17.20
N ILE A 338 4.12 15.72 -16.75
CA ILE A 338 4.29 14.50 -15.95
C ILE A 338 3.33 13.44 -16.50
N ALA A 339 3.85 12.25 -16.80
CA ALA A 339 3.04 11.07 -17.14
C ALA A 339 3.31 9.94 -16.15
N VAL A 340 2.24 9.33 -15.64
CA VAL A 340 2.32 8.22 -14.66
C VAL A 340 1.55 7.00 -15.13
N SER A 341 2.15 5.81 -14.95
CA SER A 341 1.46 4.54 -15.16
C SER A 341 0.89 3.99 -13.86
N ALA A 342 -0.40 3.70 -13.83
CA ALA A 342 -1.16 3.18 -12.69
C ALA A 342 -1.92 1.88 -13.06
N THR A 343 -1.44 1.17 -14.07
CA THR A 343 -2.17 0.05 -14.69
C THR A 343 -1.85 -1.31 -14.08
N GLY A 344 -0.63 -1.48 -13.54
CA GLY A 344 -0.11 -2.80 -13.21
C GLY A 344 -0.03 -3.70 -14.45
N VAL A 345 0.39 -3.14 -15.59
CA VAL A 345 0.55 -3.87 -16.85
C VAL A 345 1.90 -3.49 -17.47
N ARG A 346 2.69 -4.51 -17.84
CA ARG A 346 3.98 -4.33 -18.50
C ARG A 346 3.77 -3.61 -19.84
N HIS A 347 4.64 -2.65 -20.13
CA HIS A 347 4.70 -1.88 -21.38
C HIS A 347 3.47 -1.02 -21.65
N THR A 348 2.84 -0.49 -20.60
CA THR A 348 1.78 0.51 -20.71
C THR A 348 2.27 1.80 -21.37
N ILE A 349 3.45 2.29 -20.96
CA ILE A 349 4.13 3.40 -21.65
C ILE A 349 5.23 2.80 -22.53
N THR A 350 4.98 2.76 -23.83
CA THR A 350 5.91 2.23 -24.84
C THR A 350 6.96 3.26 -25.24
N VAL A 351 7.99 2.83 -25.96
CA VAL A 351 9.00 3.74 -26.54
C VAL A 351 8.36 4.71 -27.54
N GLU A 352 7.32 4.26 -28.26
CA GLU A 352 6.54 5.09 -29.17
C GLU A 352 5.83 6.22 -28.43
N HIS A 353 5.16 5.94 -27.29
CA HIS A 353 4.57 6.99 -26.46
C HIS A 353 5.64 7.96 -25.94
N MET A 354 6.80 7.45 -25.50
CA MET A 354 7.90 8.28 -24.99
C MET A 354 8.47 9.23 -26.06
N ARG A 355 8.50 8.83 -27.34
CA ARG A 355 8.94 9.68 -28.46
C ARG A 355 8.03 10.88 -28.71
N LEU A 356 6.75 10.78 -28.34
CA LEU A 356 5.77 11.85 -28.49
C LEU A 356 5.86 12.91 -27.39
N MET A 357 6.51 12.58 -26.27
CA MET A 357 6.61 13.45 -25.10
C MET A 357 7.54 14.65 -25.33
N ARG A 358 7.40 15.66 -24.48
CA ARG A 358 8.27 16.86 -24.49
C ARG A 358 9.62 16.58 -23.84
N GLU A 359 10.63 17.31 -24.27
CA GLU A 359 11.95 17.33 -23.64
C GLU A 359 11.83 17.59 -22.13
N ARG A 360 12.48 16.72 -21.34
CA ARG A 360 12.52 16.69 -19.88
C ARG A 360 11.20 16.38 -19.16
N ALA A 361 10.14 15.99 -19.87
CA ALA A 361 8.92 15.52 -19.22
C ALA A 361 9.20 14.36 -18.26
N VAL A 362 8.42 14.27 -17.18
CA VAL A 362 8.62 13.32 -16.10
C VAL A 362 7.85 12.03 -16.36
N LEU A 363 8.49 10.90 -16.13
CA LEU A 363 7.90 9.56 -16.14
C LEU A 363 7.99 8.92 -14.76
N SER A 364 6.91 8.28 -14.34
CA SER A 364 6.86 7.55 -13.07
C SER A 364 5.89 6.36 -13.12
N VAL A 365 6.18 5.32 -12.34
CA VAL A 365 5.25 4.21 -12.12
C VAL A 365 4.65 4.34 -10.73
N ILE A 366 3.33 4.21 -10.67
CA ILE A 366 2.55 4.18 -9.43
C ILE A 366 1.71 2.89 -9.30
N GLY A 367 1.70 2.00 -10.30
CA GLY A 367 0.93 0.74 -10.29
C GLY A 367 1.64 -0.45 -9.63
N GLY A 368 2.98 -0.46 -9.58
CA GLY A 368 3.77 -1.41 -8.77
C GLY A 368 4.14 -2.72 -9.46
N ILE A 369 4.22 -2.76 -10.80
CA ILE A 369 4.83 -3.89 -11.53
C ILE A 369 6.07 -3.43 -12.30
N ALA A 370 7.09 -4.28 -12.36
CA ALA A 370 8.27 -4.05 -13.18
C ALA A 370 7.91 -3.84 -14.66
N ASN A 371 8.59 -2.88 -15.30
CA ASN A 371 8.47 -2.55 -16.72
C ASN A 371 7.06 -2.07 -17.16
N GLU A 372 6.28 -1.38 -16.32
CA GLU A 372 5.12 -0.64 -16.83
C GLU A 372 5.52 0.43 -17.86
N ILE A 373 6.74 0.95 -17.74
CA ILE A 373 7.43 1.72 -18.77
C ILE A 373 8.38 0.76 -19.51
N ALA A 374 8.37 0.77 -20.84
CA ALA A 374 9.18 -0.11 -21.69
C ALA A 374 10.67 0.29 -21.72
N LEU A 375 11.31 0.32 -20.54
CA LEU A 375 12.71 0.69 -20.37
C LEU A 375 13.66 -0.38 -20.90
N ASP A 376 13.25 -1.64 -20.88
CA ASP A 376 13.98 -2.77 -21.44
C ASP A 376 14.03 -2.79 -22.97
N ASP A 377 13.19 -1.99 -23.63
CA ASP A 377 13.26 -1.73 -25.07
C ASP A 377 14.18 -0.55 -25.42
N ILE A 378 14.75 0.16 -24.42
CA ILE A 378 15.71 1.24 -24.63
C ILE A 378 17.14 0.65 -24.67
N PRO A 379 17.86 0.76 -25.80
CA PRO A 379 19.21 0.22 -25.93
C PRO A 379 20.18 0.82 -24.91
N GLY A 380 20.85 -0.05 -24.13
CA GLY A 380 21.86 0.36 -23.15
C GLY A 380 21.29 0.94 -21.86
N PHE A 381 19.97 0.88 -21.65
CA PHE A 381 19.39 1.21 -20.36
C PHE A 381 19.79 0.17 -19.30
N HIS A 382 20.28 0.65 -18.17
CA HIS A 382 20.62 -0.15 -17.01
C HIS A 382 20.09 0.57 -15.78
N HIS A 383 19.40 -0.16 -14.89
CA HIS A 383 18.93 0.41 -13.64
C HIS A 383 20.11 0.89 -12.79
N ASP A 384 20.09 2.17 -12.43
CA ASP A 384 21.02 2.75 -11.46
C ASP A 384 20.26 3.08 -10.17
N ASN A 385 20.25 2.13 -9.24
CA ASN A 385 19.55 2.28 -7.97
C ASN A 385 20.25 3.24 -6.99
N THR A 386 21.33 3.93 -7.42
CA THR A 386 22.00 4.92 -6.57
C THR A 386 21.30 6.28 -6.55
N GLN A 387 20.41 6.56 -7.53
CA GLN A 387 19.70 7.84 -7.62
C GLN A 387 18.20 7.63 -7.90
N PRO A 388 17.31 8.27 -7.11
CA PRO A 388 15.87 8.15 -7.29
C PRO A 388 15.33 8.96 -8.48
N VAL A 389 16.17 9.79 -9.10
CA VAL A 389 15.83 10.59 -10.29
C VAL A 389 16.96 10.42 -11.30
N SER A 390 16.63 10.01 -12.52
CA SER A 390 17.59 9.82 -13.61
C SER A 390 17.09 10.44 -14.91
N ALA A 391 18.00 10.65 -15.85
CA ALA A 391 17.64 11.04 -17.21
C ALA A 391 17.63 9.79 -18.11
N ILE A 392 16.63 9.67 -18.97
CA ILE A 392 16.58 8.63 -20.01
C ILE A 392 16.65 9.29 -21.39
N VAL A 393 17.55 8.81 -22.24
CA VAL A 393 17.66 9.27 -23.63
C VAL A 393 16.81 8.36 -24.49
N VAL A 394 15.66 8.85 -24.94
CA VAL A 394 14.74 8.06 -25.78
C VAL A 394 15.32 7.96 -27.20
N PRO A 395 15.43 6.75 -27.79
CA PRO A 395 15.92 6.59 -29.15
C PRO A 395 15.07 7.38 -30.16
N ASP A 396 15.71 8.25 -30.94
CA ASP A 396 15.04 9.16 -31.89
C ASP A 396 13.98 10.07 -31.25
N GLY A 397 14.15 10.38 -29.97
CA GLY A 397 13.19 11.15 -29.17
C GLY A 397 13.85 12.12 -28.18
N PRO A 398 13.07 12.63 -27.22
CA PRO A 398 13.56 13.54 -26.18
C PRO A 398 14.45 12.85 -25.14
N THR A 399 15.12 13.65 -24.31
CA THR A 399 15.60 13.18 -23.01
C THR A 399 14.51 13.40 -21.96
N LEU A 400 14.08 12.34 -21.28
CA LEU A 400 13.02 12.40 -20.26
C LEU A 400 13.61 12.28 -18.84
N THR A 401 12.84 12.71 -17.84
CA THR A 401 13.17 12.53 -16.42
C THR A 401 12.46 11.29 -15.90
N LEU A 402 13.18 10.30 -15.39
CA LEU A 402 12.63 9.06 -14.86
C LEU A 402 12.72 9.05 -13.33
N LEU A 403 11.61 8.78 -12.66
CA LEU A 403 11.57 8.59 -11.20
C LEU A 403 11.72 7.11 -10.85
N ALA A 404 12.43 6.86 -9.74
CA ALA A 404 12.57 5.54 -9.12
C ALA A 404 13.00 4.43 -10.09
N GLN A 405 13.81 4.78 -11.11
CA GLN A 405 14.26 3.86 -12.17
C GLN A 405 13.12 3.12 -12.89
N GLY A 406 11.90 3.69 -12.91
CA GLY A 406 10.72 3.07 -13.53
C GLY A 406 10.02 2.01 -12.69
N ASP A 407 10.36 1.91 -11.40
CA ASP A 407 9.65 1.10 -10.42
C ASP A 407 8.63 1.95 -9.64
N GLY A 408 7.82 1.33 -8.78
CA GLY A 408 6.82 2.00 -7.95
C GLY A 408 7.44 3.08 -7.06
N VAL A 409 7.12 4.34 -7.38
CA VAL A 409 7.82 5.50 -6.81
C VAL A 409 7.68 5.62 -5.29
N ASN A 410 6.55 5.19 -4.73
CA ASN A 410 6.27 5.37 -3.30
C ASN A 410 7.10 4.45 -2.39
N TYR A 411 7.41 3.22 -2.81
CA TYR A 411 8.21 2.29 -2.02
C TYR A 411 9.69 2.26 -2.45
N THR A 412 10.00 2.52 -3.73
CA THR A 412 11.40 2.55 -4.20
C THR A 412 12.10 3.85 -3.82
N ALA A 413 11.38 4.98 -3.78
CA ALA A 413 11.95 6.29 -3.47
C ALA A 413 11.29 7.00 -2.26
N GLY A 414 10.39 6.32 -1.55
CA GLY A 414 9.67 6.85 -0.38
C GLY A 414 9.49 5.81 0.72
N GLY A 415 8.69 6.15 1.74
CA GLY A 415 8.43 5.27 2.89
C GLY A 415 7.32 4.24 2.69
N GLY A 416 6.90 3.97 1.44
CA GLY A 416 5.77 3.10 1.13
C GLY A 416 4.44 3.66 1.63
N ASN A 417 3.43 2.79 1.71
CA ASN A 417 2.09 3.16 2.18
C ASN A 417 2.10 3.65 3.64
N PRO A 418 1.10 4.46 4.05
CA PRO A 418 1.04 4.97 5.43
C PRO A 418 0.78 3.89 6.49
N ILE A 419 1.20 4.14 7.72
CA ILE A 419 1.05 3.22 8.86
C ILE A 419 -0.39 2.80 9.09
N GLU A 420 -1.33 3.75 9.15
CA GLU A 420 -2.73 3.47 9.41
C GLU A 420 -3.41 2.66 8.28
N ILE A 421 -2.85 2.71 7.07
CA ILE A 421 -3.32 1.95 5.92
C ILE A 421 -2.81 0.51 5.99
N MET A 422 -1.51 0.32 6.25
CA MET A 422 -0.95 -1.03 6.41
C MET A 422 -1.49 -1.76 7.63
N ASP A 423 -1.96 -1.05 8.66
CA ASP A 423 -2.70 -1.64 9.77
C ASP A 423 -3.94 -2.41 9.28
N LEU A 424 -4.65 -1.87 8.28
CA LEU A 424 -5.78 -2.54 7.64
C LEU A 424 -5.31 -3.70 6.76
N SER A 425 -4.33 -3.48 5.88
CA SER A 425 -3.80 -4.52 4.98
C SER A 425 -3.29 -5.73 5.78
N PHE A 426 -2.55 -5.50 6.86
CA PHE A 426 -2.05 -6.58 7.72
C PHE A 426 -3.13 -7.21 8.61
N ALA A 427 -4.19 -6.50 8.98
CA ALA A 427 -5.36 -7.11 9.60
C ALA A 427 -6.07 -8.10 8.63
N VAL A 428 -6.12 -7.78 7.33
CA VAL A 428 -6.60 -8.71 6.30
C VAL A 428 -5.64 -9.89 6.15
N GLN A 429 -4.32 -9.66 6.12
CA GLN A 429 -3.31 -10.73 6.07
C GLN A 429 -3.45 -11.71 7.25
N ILE A 430 -3.55 -11.20 8.48
CA ILE A 430 -3.77 -12.02 9.67
C ILE A 430 -5.08 -12.81 9.58
N SER A 431 -6.13 -12.20 9.04
CA SER A 431 -7.40 -12.91 8.80
C SER A 431 -7.26 -14.03 7.77
N ALA A 432 -6.43 -13.85 6.74
CA ALA A 432 -6.09 -14.88 5.76
C ALA A 432 -5.26 -16.02 6.40
N VAL A 433 -4.26 -15.71 7.21
CA VAL A 433 -3.49 -16.70 7.98
C VAL A 433 -4.42 -17.51 8.88
N HIS A 434 -5.31 -16.85 9.61
CA HIS A 434 -6.31 -17.50 10.46
C HIS A 434 -7.26 -18.37 9.63
N HIS A 435 -7.73 -17.89 8.48
CA HIS A 435 -8.61 -18.64 7.59
C HIS A 435 -7.94 -19.93 7.08
N LEU A 436 -6.70 -19.82 6.56
CA LEU A 436 -5.89 -20.97 6.14
C LEU A 436 -5.72 -21.98 7.28
N LEU A 437 -5.37 -21.49 8.48
CA LEU A 437 -5.16 -22.35 9.63
C LEU A 437 -6.45 -23.08 10.06
N ALA A 438 -7.59 -22.38 10.10
CA ALA A 438 -8.90 -22.95 10.44
C ALA A 438 -9.35 -24.02 9.43
N HIS A 439 -8.90 -23.91 8.17
CA HIS A 439 -9.28 -24.78 7.06
C HIS A 439 -8.12 -25.67 6.58
N ARG A 440 -7.18 -26.01 7.47
CA ARG A 440 -6.00 -26.83 7.13
C ARG A 440 -6.29 -28.32 6.94
N SER A 441 -7.37 -28.84 7.53
CA SER A 441 -7.65 -30.28 7.55
C SER A 441 -9.15 -30.60 7.70
N GLY A 442 -9.49 -31.88 7.55
CA GLY A 442 -10.86 -32.37 7.68
C GLY A 442 -11.76 -32.00 6.51
N GLN A 443 -13.07 -31.96 6.75
CA GLN A 443 -14.10 -31.68 5.74
C GLN A 443 -14.08 -30.22 5.25
N HIS A 444 -13.47 -29.33 6.02
CA HIS A 444 -13.36 -27.90 5.70
C HIS A 444 -12.04 -27.56 5.01
N ARG A 445 -11.23 -28.56 4.59
CA ARG A 445 -9.94 -28.30 3.96
C ARG A 445 -10.12 -27.52 2.66
N LEU A 446 -9.39 -26.41 2.51
CA LEU A 446 -9.43 -25.64 1.27
C LEU A 446 -8.82 -26.44 0.10
N PRO A 447 -9.48 -26.51 -1.07
CA PRO A 447 -8.88 -27.06 -2.28
C PRO A 447 -7.77 -26.14 -2.80
N PRO A 448 -6.85 -26.66 -3.65
CA PRO A 448 -5.75 -25.90 -4.22
C PRO A 448 -6.24 -24.93 -5.30
N GLN A 449 -6.85 -23.84 -4.83
CA GLN A 449 -7.51 -22.81 -5.62
C GLN A 449 -7.23 -21.44 -4.98
N VAL A 450 -7.53 -20.39 -5.73
CA VAL A 450 -7.57 -19.01 -5.24
C VAL A 450 -8.91 -18.79 -4.55
N HIS A 451 -8.85 -18.40 -3.27
CA HIS A 451 -9.98 -18.17 -2.37
C HIS A 451 -10.05 -16.71 -1.98
N ARG A 452 -11.26 -16.24 -1.69
CA ARG A 452 -11.49 -14.90 -1.14
C ARG A 452 -11.87 -14.99 0.33
N LEU A 453 -11.43 -13.99 1.10
CA LEU A 453 -12.00 -13.78 2.42
C LEU A 453 -13.48 -13.38 2.30
N SER A 454 -14.24 -13.70 3.34
CA SER A 454 -15.65 -13.36 3.37
C SER A 454 -15.84 -11.85 3.61
N ALA A 455 -16.94 -11.28 3.08
CA ALA A 455 -17.33 -9.91 3.41
C ALA A 455 -17.61 -9.70 4.92
N ALA A 456 -17.78 -10.78 5.70
CA ALA A 456 -17.89 -10.68 7.16
C ALA A 456 -16.52 -10.36 7.80
N SER A 457 -15.43 -10.88 7.24
CA SER A 457 -14.06 -10.56 7.68
C SER A 457 -13.76 -9.08 7.48
N ASP A 458 -14.07 -8.54 6.31
CA ASP A 458 -13.89 -7.11 6.02
C ASP A 458 -14.73 -6.23 6.96
N ARG A 459 -16.00 -6.58 7.17
CA ARG A 459 -16.87 -5.86 8.10
C ARG A 459 -16.34 -5.90 9.54
N HIS A 460 -15.77 -7.02 9.96
CA HIS A 460 -15.20 -7.16 11.30
C HIS A 460 -13.98 -6.26 11.49
N ILE A 461 -13.04 -6.29 10.55
CA ILE A 461 -11.85 -5.43 10.56
C ILE A 461 -12.25 -3.96 10.51
N ALA A 462 -13.20 -3.58 9.63
CA ALA A 462 -13.71 -2.22 9.54
C ALA A 462 -14.37 -1.77 10.86
N ALA A 463 -15.12 -2.65 11.53
CA ALA A 463 -15.72 -2.35 12.82
C ALA A 463 -14.66 -2.15 13.91
N ILE A 464 -13.59 -2.94 13.92
CA ILE A 464 -12.42 -2.70 14.79
C ILE A 464 -11.83 -1.33 14.46
N ALA A 465 -11.56 -1.06 13.18
CA ALA A 465 -10.96 0.18 12.71
C ALA A 465 -11.75 1.44 13.09
N LEU A 466 -13.08 1.37 13.05
CA LEU A 466 -13.95 2.45 13.52
C LEU A 466 -13.86 2.58 15.04
N ARG A 467 -14.03 1.48 15.79
CA ARG A 467 -13.99 1.50 17.26
C ARG A 467 -12.67 2.02 17.81
N THR A 468 -11.55 1.55 17.26
CA THR A 468 -10.22 2.03 17.67
C THR A 468 -10.04 3.51 17.38
N ARG A 469 -10.79 4.07 16.41
CA ARG A 469 -10.83 5.50 16.07
C ARG A 469 -11.88 6.31 16.84
N GLY A 470 -12.58 5.72 17.82
CA GLY A 470 -13.70 6.39 18.50
C GLY A 470 -14.93 6.63 17.60
N LEU A 471 -14.99 5.97 16.45
CA LEU A 471 -16.08 6.04 15.49
C LEU A 471 -16.96 4.79 15.59
N SER A 472 -18.14 4.82 15.01
CA SER A 472 -19.06 3.68 15.01
C SER A 472 -19.79 3.55 13.67
N ALA A 473 -19.92 2.32 13.20
CA ALA A 473 -20.87 2.00 12.14
C ALA A 473 -22.29 2.07 12.71
N SER A 474 -23.24 2.56 11.92
CA SER A 474 -24.63 2.56 12.32
C SER A 474 -25.21 1.14 12.36
N HIS A 475 -26.26 0.92 13.16
CA HIS A 475 -26.90 -0.39 13.33
C HIS A 475 -28.37 -0.33 12.93
N ALA A 476 -28.90 -1.43 12.40
CA ALA A 476 -30.33 -1.54 12.12
C ALA A 476 -31.11 -1.41 13.44
N THR A 477 -32.17 -0.61 13.45
CA THR A 477 -33.17 -0.75 14.51
C THR A 477 -33.81 -2.14 14.37
N ALA A 478 -33.98 -2.85 15.49
CA ALA A 478 -34.44 -4.24 15.45
C ALA A 478 -35.77 -4.38 14.70
N ASP A 479 -35.80 -5.36 13.79
CA ASP A 479 -36.96 -5.93 13.07
C ASP A 479 -38.19 -5.01 12.93
N ASN A 480 -38.01 -3.89 12.23
CA ASN A 480 -39.11 -3.03 11.81
C ASN A 480 -39.74 -3.49 10.47
N GLY A 481 -39.39 -4.69 10.00
CA GLY A 481 -39.78 -5.22 8.69
C GLY A 481 -39.00 -4.66 7.49
N TYR A 482 -38.02 -3.77 7.69
CA TYR A 482 -37.19 -3.20 6.64
C TYR A 482 -35.70 -3.49 6.88
N ASP A 483 -35.05 -4.11 5.91
CA ASP A 483 -33.61 -4.36 5.97
C ASP A 483 -32.85 -3.32 5.16
N TRP A 484 -32.40 -2.25 5.81
CA TRP A 484 -31.52 -1.24 5.21
C TRP A 484 -30.09 -1.75 4.90
N ARG A 485 -29.77 -3.02 5.21
CA ARG A 485 -28.58 -3.69 4.66
C ARG A 485 -28.78 -4.11 3.20
N LEU A 486 -30.03 -4.20 2.73
CA LEU A 486 -30.32 -4.35 1.31
C LEU A 486 -29.97 -3.04 0.62
N THR A 487 -28.77 -3.00 0.05
CA THR A 487 -28.39 -1.90 -0.84
C THR A 487 -29.19 -2.05 -2.15
N ARG A 488 -29.42 -0.94 -2.86
CA ARG A 488 -30.06 -0.99 -4.20
C ARG A 488 -29.23 -1.75 -5.24
N PHE A 489 -28.00 -2.11 -4.90
CA PHE A 489 -26.99 -2.76 -5.71
C PHE A 489 -26.33 -3.82 -4.84
N ASP A 490 -27.08 -4.85 -4.43
CA ASP A 490 -26.47 -6.11 -4.01
C ASP A 490 -25.95 -6.77 -5.30
N ASP A 491 -24.92 -6.18 -5.89
CA ASP A 491 -24.19 -6.71 -7.04
C ASP A 491 -23.30 -7.84 -6.53
N THR A 492 -23.96 -8.91 -6.08
CA THR A 492 -23.40 -10.26 -6.04
C THR A 492 -23.97 -11.02 -7.23
N VAL A 493 -23.39 -10.74 -8.39
CA VAL A 493 -23.27 -11.71 -9.50
C VAL A 493 -21.79 -11.91 -9.75
#